data_AF-A0A2V2D698-F1
#
_entry.id   AF-A0A2V2D698-F1
#
_cell.length_a   1.000
_cell.length_b   1.000
_cell.length_c   1.000
_cell.angle_alpha   90.00
_cell.angle_beta   90.00
_cell.angle_gamma   90.00
#
_symmetry.space_group_name_H-M   'P 1'
#
loop_
_entity.id
_entity.type
_entity.pdbx_description
1 polymer ?
#
loop_
_entity_poly.entity_id
_entity_poly.type
_entity_poly.pdbx_seq_one_letter_code
_entity_poly.pdbx_strand_id
1 'polypeptide(L)'
;MAKQLLRSATSVGANINEAVCGSSKADFISKLHILLKETSESIYWLTLLDRTKLIDYDFSSLLSLAEKIKKMLTSSISTAKLGEDSDG
;
A
#
# COMPACT_ATOMS: atom_id res chain seq x y z
N MET A 1 3.85 -18.41 -2.41
CA MET A 1 4.58 -17.14 -2.20
C MET A 1 4.71 -16.32 -3.48
N ALA A 2 5.36 -16.81 -4.54
CA ALA A 2 5.55 -16.04 -5.79
C ALA A 2 4.23 -15.51 -6.42
N LYS A 3 3.16 -16.30 -6.46
CA LYS A 3 1.83 -15.84 -6.93
C LYS A 3 1.20 -14.73 -6.07
N GLN A 4 1.47 -14.71 -4.76
CA GLN A 4 0.94 -13.68 -3.85
C GLN A 4 1.70 -12.36 -4.04
N LEU A 5 3.02 -12.44 -4.20
CA LEU A 5 3.90 -11.30 -4.47
C LEU A 5 3.64 -10.69 -5.86
N LEU A 6 3.46 -11.53 -6.88
CA LEU A 6 3.16 -11.07 -8.25
C LEU A 6 1.79 -10.37 -8.31
N ARG A 7 0.81 -10.87 -7.55
CA ARG A 7 -0.53 -10.30 -7.46
C ARG A 7 -0.55 -8.99 -6.68
N SER A 8 0.22 -8.86 -5.60
CA SER A 8 0.31 -7.59 -4.85
C SER A 8 1.08 -6.52 -5.62
N ALA A 9 2.15 -6.87 -6.33
CA ALA A 9 2.91 -5.92 -7.15
C ALA A 9 2.08 -5.36 -8.33
N THR A 10 1.20 -6.16 -8.92
CA THR A 10 0.30 -5.71 -10.00
C THR A 10 -0.98 -5.05 -9.49
N SER A 11 -1.50 -5.43 -8.31
CA SER A 11 -2.69 -4.78 -7.72
C SER A 11 -2.41 -3.36 -7.25
N VAL A 12 -1.21 -3.06 -6.74
CA VAL A 12 -0.85 -1.70 -6.28
C VAL A 12 -0.94 -0.68 -7.42
N GLY A 13 -0.46 -1.02 -8.63
CA GLY A 13 -0.55 -0.14 -9.80
C GLY A 13 -1.99 0.04 -10.30
N ALA A 14 -2.79 -1.04 -10.30
CA ALA A 14 -4.19 -1.00 -10.71
C ALA A 14 -5.08 -0.22 -9.72
N ASN A 15 -4.88 -0.42 -8.40
CA ASN A 15 -5.66 0.22 -7.35
C ASN A 15 -5.35 1.72 -7.21
N ILE A 16 -4.12 2.18 -7.49
CA ILE A 16 -3.81 3.62 -7.54
C ILE A 16 -4.60 4.30 -8.67
N ASN A 17 -4.72 3.65 -9.84
CA ASN A 17 -5.50 4.17 -10.96
C ASN A 17 -7.02 4.20 -10.67
N GLU A 18 -7.56 3.20 -9.98
CA GLU A 18 -8.98 3.18 -9.58
C GLU A 18 -9.31 4.10 -8.40
N ALA A 19 -8.37 4.34 -7.48
CA ALA A 19 -8.56 5.30 -6.38
C ALA A 19 -8.68 6.74 -6.88
N VAL A 20 -8.01 7.09 -7.98
CA VAL A 20 -8.16 8.39 -8.66
C VAL A 20 -9.54 8.55 -9.30
N CYS A 21 -10.29 7.46 -9.49
CA CYS A 21 -11.60 7.44 -10.16
C CYS A 21 -12.80 7.29 -9.18
N GLY A 22 -12.60 7.48 -7.87
CA GLY A 22 -13.64 7.35 -6.84
C GLY A 22 -14.58 8.55 -6.77
N SER A 23 -15.90 8.31 -6.73
CA SER A 23 -16.93 9.34 -6.86
C SER A 23 -17.31 10.06 -5.55
N SER A 24 -16.69 9.72 -4.40
CA SER A 24 -16.85 10.43 -3.11
C SER A 24 -15.58 10.37 -2.24
N LYS A 25 -15.41 11.36 -1.33
CA LYS A 25 -14.28 11.40 -0.37
C LYS A 25 -14.24 10.17 0.55
N ALA A 26 -15.39 9.65 0.99
CA ALA A 26 -15.47 8.47 1.85
C ALA A 26 -15.04 7.18 1.11
N ASP A 27 -15.45 7.02 -0.15
CA ASP A 27 -15.00 5.91 -1.02
C ASP A 27 -13.49 5.99 -1.25
N PHE A 28 -12.96 7.19 -1.48
CA PHE A 28 -11.52 7.43 -1.60
C PHE A 28 -10.75 7.01 -0.33
N ILE A 29 -11.18 7.42 0.86
CA ILE A 29 -10.55 7.02 2.14
C ILE A 29 -10.62 5.51 2.34
N SER A 30 -11.76 4.88 2.03
CA SER A 30 -11.93 3.42 2.14
C SER A 30 -10.94 2.67 1.24
N LYS A 31 -10.80 3.10 -0.03
CA LYS A 31 -9.83 2.53 -0.98
C LYS A 31 -8.38 2.71 -0.52
N LEU A 32 -8.04 3.86 0.05
CA LEU A 32 -6.71 4.08 0.64
C LEU A 32 -6.43 3.13 1.83
N HIS A 33 -7.43 2.84 2.66
CA HIS A 33 -7.28 1.86 3.74
C HIS A 33 -7.05 0.43 3.21
N ILE A 34 -7.70 0.04 2.11
CA ILE A 34 -7.46 -1.24 1.44
C ILE A 34 -6.01 -1.30 0.92
N LEU A 35 -5.55 -0.27 0.21
CA LEU A 35 -4.17 -0.16 -0.26
C LEU A 35 -3.14 -0.25 0.88
N LEU A 36 -3.43 0.38 2.02
CA LEU A 36 -2.56 0.35 3.20
C LEU A 36 -2.44 -1.06 3.78
N LYS A 37 -3.54 -1.82 3.77
CA LYS A 37 -3.55 -3.23 4.18
C LYS A 37 -2.72 -4.10 3.23
N GLU A 38 -2.94 -3.99 1.92
CA GLU A 38 -2.18 -4.75 0.91
C GLU A 38 -0.67 -4.45 0.94
N THR A 39 -0.32 -3.18 1.16
CA THR A 39 1.09 -2.75 1.31
C THR A 39 1.71 -3.36 2.57
N SER A 40 0.97 -3.38 3.68
CA SER A 40 1.46 -3.97 4.94
C SER A 40 1.65 -5.49 4.84
N GLU A 41 0.75 -6.20 4.15
CA GLU A 41 0.93 -7.63 3.84
C GLU A 41 2.15 -7.87 2.94
N SER A 42 2.39 -7.01 1.96
CA SER A 42 3.57 -7.10 1.09
C SER A 42 4.88 -6.94 1.87
N ILE A 43 4.95 -5.95 2.77
CA ILE A 43 6.11 -5.75 3.66
C ILE A 43 6.36 -6.99 4.53
N TYR A 44 5.29 -7.59 5.09
CA TYR A 44 5.40 -8.81 5.87
C TYR A 44 6.02 -9.96 5.05
N TRP A 45 5.52 -10.20 3.84
CA TRP A 45 6.05 -11.28 2.98
C TRP A 45 7.49 -11.04 2.55
N LEU A 46 7.86 -9.80 2.21
CA LEU A 46 9.23 -9.44 1.87
C LEU A 46 10.18 -9.62 3.06
N THR A 47 9.74 -9.23 4.26
CA THR A 47 10.51 -9.43 5.49
C THR A 47 10.70 -10.91 5.79
N LEU A 48 9.66 -11.73 5.57
CA LEU A 48 9.77 -13.17 5.77
C LEU A 48 10.73 -13.80 4.76
N LEU A 49 10.69 -13.41 3.49
CA LEU A 49 11.61 -13.88 2.46
C LEU A 49 13.07 -13.52 2.80
N ASP A 50 13.32 -12.29 3.24
CA ASP A 50 14.65 -11.85 3.64
C ASP A 50 15.17 -12.63 4.87
N ARG A 51 14.30 -12.88 5.87
CA ARG A 51 14.68 -13.62 7.09
C ARG A 51 14.91 -15.11 6.85
N THR A 52 14.11 -15.72 5.99
CA THR A 52 14.19 -17.16 5.71
C THR A 52 15.33 -17.51 4.78
N LYS A 53 15.96 -16.51 4.12
CA LYS A 53 17.08 -16.70 3.18
C LYS A 53 16.78 -17.75 2.10
N LEU A 54 15.51 -17.91 1.74
CA LEU A 54 15.06 -18.85 0.69
C LEU A 54 15.55 -18.43 -0.70
N ILE A 55 15.91 -17.16 -0.86
CA ILE A 55 16.42 -16.57 -2.09
C ILE A 55 17.60 -15.69 -1.70
N ASP A 56 18.72 -15.84 -2.41
CA ASP A 56 19.87 -14.94 -2.31
C ASP A 56 19.58 -13.67 -3.11
N TYR A 57 18.82 -12.76 -2.49
CA TYR A 57 18.42 -11.48 -3.05
C TYR A 57 18.43 -10.41 -1.95
N ASP A 58 18.89 -9.21 -2.29
CA ASP A 58 18.84 -8.08 -1.38
C ASP A 58 17.47 -7.38 -1.42
N PHE A 59 16.64 -7.67 -0.42
CA PHE A 59 15.31 -7.08 -0.27
C PHE A 59 15.32 -5.66 0.32
N SER A 60 16.48 -5.11 0.73
CA SER A 60 16.57 -3.84 1.46
C SER A 60 15.92 -2.68 0.70
N SER A 61 16.20 -2.57 -0.60
CA SER A 61 15.65 -1.53 -1.47
C SER A 61 14.13 -1.65 -1.63
N LEU A 62 13.63 -2.88 -1.80
CA LEU A 62 12.21 -3.16 -2.00
C LEU A 62 11.40 -2.95 -0.71
N LEU A 63 11.95 -3.36 0.44
CA LEU A 63 11.39 -3.06 1.76
C LEU A 63 11.36 -1.55 2.02
N SER A 64 12.44 -0.83 1.69
CA SER A 64 12.51 0.63 1.81
C SER A 64 11.44 1.32 0.96
N LEU A 65 11.25 0.87 -0.28
CA LEU A 65 10.21 1.40 -1.17
C LEU A 65 8.81 1.14 -0.62
N ALA A 66 8.53 -0.09 -0.16
CA ALA A 66 7.23 -0.45 0.39
C ALA A 66 6.89 0.37 1.64
N GLU A 67 7.86 0.63 2.51
CA GLU A 67 7.68 1.52 3.67
C GLU A 67 7.43 2.98 3.27
N LYS A 68 8.08 3.48 2.21
CA LYS A 68 7.78 4.82 1.66
C LYS A 68 6.35 4.91 1.14
N ILE A 69 5.89 3.90 0.40
CA ILE A 69 4.51 3.82 -0.10
C ILE A 69 3.52 3.82 1.07
N LYS A 70 3.77 3.01 2.10
CA LYS A 70 2.94 2.95 3.31
C LYS A 70 2.81 4.32 4.00
N LYS A 71 3.92 5.05 4.12
CA LYS A 71 3.95 6.41 4.68
C LYS A 71 3.12 7.37 3.82
N MET A 72 3.31 7.34 2.50
CA MET A 72 2.53 8.18 1.57
C MET A 72 1.02 7.92 1.70
N LEU A 73 0.60 6.65 1.72
CA LEU A 73 -0.81 6.27 1.89
C LEU A 73 -1.37 6.79 3.21
N THR A 74 -0.60 6.66 4.30
CA THR A 74 -0.99 7.15 5.62
C THR A 74 -1.18 8.67 5.62
N SER A 75 -0.24 9.42 5.03
CA SER A 75 -0.34 10.88 4.88
C SER A 75 -1.53 11.29 4.01
N SER A 76 -1.83 10.56 2.94
CA SER A 76 -3.00 10.81 2.09
C SER A 76 -4.31 10.60 2.85
N ILE A 77 -4.40 9.55 3.68
CA ILE A 77 -5.57 9.29 4.54
C ILE A 77 -5.75 10.44 5.54
N SER A 78 -4.70 10.85 6.23
CA SER A 78 -4.75 11.97 7.19
C SER A 78 -5.20 13.27 6.53
N THR A 79 -4.68 13.56 5.33
CA THR A 79 -5.05 14.77 4.57
C THR A 79 -6.51 14.73 4.11
N ALA A 80 -6.99 13.57 3.65
CA ALA A 80 -8.36 13.40 3.21
C ALA A 80 -9.38 13.56 4.36
N LYS A 81 -9.04 13.09 5.57
CA LYS A 81 -9.87 13.25 6.78
C LYS A 81 -9.92 14.68 7.31
N LEU A 82 -8.80 15.41 7.28
CA LEU A 82 -8.78 16.82 7.71
C LEU A 82 -9.70 17.71 6.88
N GLY A 83 -9.96 17.33 5.63
CA GLY A 83 -10.94 18.02 4.78
C GLY A 83 -12.40 17.61 4.99
N GLU A 84 -12.73 16.76 5.97
CA GLU A 84 -14.11 16.47 6.43
C GLU A 84 -14.55 17.46 7.52
N ASP A 85 -13.66 17.87 8.43
CA ASP A 85 -14.00 18.73 9.57
C ASP A 85 -14.27 20.20 9.20
N SER A 86 -13.97 20.60 7.96
CA SER A 86 -14.14 21.98 7.47
C SER A 86 -15.38 22.21 6.61
N ASP A 87 -16.21 21.19 6.40
CA ASP A 87 -17.42 21.23 5.54
C ASP A 87 -18.71 20.82 6.30
N GLY A 88 -18.65 20.81 7.64
CA GLY A 88 -19.75 20.47 8.55
C GLY A 88 -20.18 21.62 9.45
#